data_AF-W6NCS1-F1
#
_entry.id   AF-W6NCS1-F1
#
_cell.length_a   1.000
_cell.length_b   1.000
_cell.length_c   1.000
_cell.angle_alpha   90.00
_cell.angle_beta   90.00
_cell.angle_gamma   90.00
#
_symmetry.space_group_name_H-M   'P 1'
#
loop_
_entity.id
_entity.type
_entity.pdbx_description
1 polymer ?
#
loop_
_entity_poly.entity_id
_entity_poly.type
_entity_poly.pdbx_seq_one_letter_code
_entity_poly.pdbx_strand_id
1 'polypeptide(L)'
;MKARQQENELKNRLSNIADTLTKIDPENMDSAKQQITSIDAELQKLSGVADGCHQFATSLPTVVTHDDLDKTLPEQVQKLQKECDEKKKDIEQIAQLNEVAPEILLISESLQKQPEEIPQNLSDQQSVLEELETKKQRLENLMQTIPAGEATEELRQRSAWDLSKLKDLLKRLGDSVGDKLAALTAFNVARKDAEDQLLLITSPETEDRTPEDLKKDEDSLQRLQQSISQLDSNELDDEQRDEHAQLLDRINKTLAIIKVHYMVDNSG
;
A
#
# COMPACT_ATOMS: atom_id res chain seq x y z
N MET A 1 6.62 66.19 14.21
CA MET A 1 7.91 65.45 14.14
C MET A 1 7.80 64.02 14.66
N LYS A 2 7.23 63.77 15.85
CA LYS A 2 7.11 62.42 16.45
C LYS A 2 6.50 61.35 15.53
N ALA A 3 5.38 61.67 14.85
CA ALA A 3 4.70 60.73 13.95
C ALA A 3 5.55 60.31 12.72
N ARG A 4 6.27 61.26 12.09
CA ARG A 4 7.17 60.97 10.96
C ARG A 4 8.37 60.11 11.36
N GLN A 5 8.86 60.30 12.60
CA GLN A 5 9.97 59.51 13.13
C GLN A 5 9.53 58.07 13.42
N GLN A 6 8.32 57.89 13.99
CA GLN A 6 7.71 56.58 14.18
C GLN A 6 7.41 55.87 12.86
N GLU A 7 6.95 56.58 11.83
CA GLU A 7 6.72 56.00 10.50
C GLU A 7 8.02 55.48 9.86
N ASN A 8 9.10 56.27 9.86
CA ASN A 8 10.38 55.84 9.31
C ASN A 8 10.96 54.64 10.08
N GLU A 9 10.78 54.61 11.39
CA GLU A 9 11.21 53.48 12.21
C GLU A 9 10.37 52.23 11.93
N LEU A 10 9.06 52.38 11.73
CA LEU A 10 8.18 51.30 11.30
C LEU A 10 8.60 50.74 9.94
N LYS A 11 8.86 51.60 8.95
CA LYS A 11 9.32 51.20 7.61
C LYS A 11 10.65 50.44 7.64
N ASN A 12 11.61 50.91 8.42
CA ASN A 12 12.89 50.22 8.58
C ASN A 12 12.71 48.84 9.22
N ARG A 13 11.82 48.71 10.21
CA ARG A 13 11.52 47.41 10.84
C ARG A 13 10.79 46.46 9.89
N LEU A 14 9.83 46.96 9.11
CA LEU A 14 9.15 46.16 8.09
C LEU A 14 10.11 45.69 6.99
N SER A 15 11.05 46.55 6.57
CA SER A 15 12.10 46.16 5.61
C SER A 15 13.02 45.08 6.19
N ASN A 16 13.43 45.22 7.46
CA ASN A 16 14.23 44.19 8.12
C ASN A 16 13.48 42.86 8.24
N ILE A 17 12.17 42.89 8.53
CA ILE A 17 11.32 41.70 8.59
C ILE A 17 11.20 41.03 7.22
N ALA A 18 11.02 41.81 6.15
CA ALA A 18 11.01 41.27 4.79
C ALA A 18 12.36 40.61 4.44
N ASP A 19 13.47 41.25 4.80
CA ASP A 19 14.83 40.71 4.59
C ASP A 19 15.11 39.47 5.43
N THR A 20 14.57 39.37 6.65
CA THR A 20 14.71 38.15 7.45
C THR A 20 13.83 37.03 6.91
N LEU A 21 12.56 37.30 6.56
CA LEU A 21 11.65 36.33 5.95
C LEU A 21 12.27 35.69 4.70
N THR A 22 12.84 36.49 3.79
CA THR A 22 13.50 35.98 2.58
C THR A 22 14.72 35.11 2.86
N LYS A 23 15.39 35.29 4.00
CA LYS A 23 16.59 34.54 4.42
C LYS A 23 16.30 33.34 5.32
N ILE A 24 15.05 33.12 5.73
CA ILE A 24 14.69 31.94 6.53
C ILE A 24 15.01 30.70 5.71
N ASP A 25 15.95 29.91 6.23
CA ASP A 25 16.31 28.61 5.70
C ASP A 25 15.30 27.56 6.20
N PRO A 26 14.47 26.99 5.31
CA PRO A 26 13.48 26.00 5.70
C PRO A 26 14.09 24.64 6.09
N GLU A 27 15.36 24.36 5.77
CA GLU A 27 16.03 23.10 6.11
C GLU A 27 16.41 23.03 7.60
N ASN A 28 16.72 24.18 8.22
CA ASN A 28 16.96 24.28 9.66
C ASN A 28 15.65 24.53 10.42
N MET A 29 14.82 23.49 10.54
CA MET A 29 13.46 23.57 11.10
C MET A 29 13.38 24.28 12.47
N ASP A 30 14.28 24.01 13.40
CA ASP A 30 14.23 24.59 14.74
C ASP A 30 14.52 26.09 14.71
N SER A 31 15.56 26.50 13.97
CA SER A 31 15.88 27.91 13.77
C SER A 31 14.76 28.62 13.02
N ALA A 32 14.22 28.00 11.98
CA ALA A 32 13.18 28.58 11.13
C ALA A 32 11.88 28.80 11.91
N LYS A 33 11.45 27.82 12.72
CA LYS A 33 10.26 27.96 13.60
C LYS A 33 10.44 29.07 14.64
N GLN A 34 11.63 29.17 15.25
CA GLN A 34 11.92 30.25 16.20
C GLN A 34 11.91 31.63 15.54
N GLN A 35 12.51 31.74 14.35
CA GLN A 35 12.53 32.99 13.58
C GLN A 35 11.13 33.43 13.17
N ILE A 36 10.30 32.53 12.66
CA ILE A 36 8.89 32.83 12.33
C ILE A 36 8.12 33.27 13.57
N THR A 37 8.25 32.56 14.70
CA THR A 37 7.54 32.93 15.94
C THR A 37 7.94 34.33 16.41
N SER A 38 9.24 34.67 16.28
CA SER A 38 9.74 36.00 16.62
C SER A 38 9.22 37.08 15.67
N ILE A 39 9.20 36.80 14.36
CA ILE A 39 8.70 37.72 13.33
C ILE A 39 7.20 37.96 13.49
N ASP A 40 6.43 36.91 13.75
CA ASP A 40 4.98 36.99 13.93
C ASP A 40 4.61 37.83 15.16
N ALA A 41 5.32 37.62 16.28
CA ALA A 41 5.20 38.45 17.48
C ALA A 41 5.62 39.92 17.24
N GLU A 42 6.59 40.17 16.36
CA GLU A 42 6.99 41.52 15.97
C GLU A 42 5.97 42.18 15.04
N LEU A 43 5.43 41.45 14.06
CA LEU A 43 4.38 41.92 13.15
C LEU A 43 3.08 42.27 13.89
N GLN A 44 2.68 41.51 14.91
CA GLN A 44 1.54 41.87 15.76
C GLN A 44 1.76 43.20 16.50
N LYS A 45 2.97 43.44 17.01
CA LYS A 45 3.31 44.72 17.65
C LYS A 45 3.31 45.87 16.63
N LEU A 46 3.85 45.63 15.44
CA LEU A 46 3.92 46.64 14.37
C LEU A 46 2.54 46.95 13.78
N SER A 47 1.60 46.00 13.75
CA SER A 47 0.20 46.24 13.37
C SER A 47 -0.43 47.31 14.25
N GLY A 48 -0.33 47.19 15.58
CA GLY A 48 -0.88 48.21 16.49
C GLY A 48 -0.26 49.60 16.30
N VAL A 49 1.01 49.67 15.93
CA VAL A 49 1.70 50.94 15.63
C VAL A 49 1.31 51.47 14.25
N ALA A 50 1.16 50.61 13.24
CA ALA A 50 0.73 50.95 11.90
C ALA A 50 -0.71 51.49 11.90
N ASP A 51 -1.61 50.86 12.66
CA ASP A 51 -2.99 51.32 12.86
C ASP A 51 -3.03 52.68 13.54
N GLY A 52 -2.18 52.89 14.56
CA GLY A 52 -2.03 54.21 15.20
C GLY A 52 -1.53 55.29 14.25
N CYS A 53 -0.56 54.97 13.37
CA CYS A 53 -0.06 55.88 12.34
C CYS A 53 -1.13 56.17 11.27
N HIS A 54 -1.88 55.14 10.86
CA HIS A 54 -2.96 55.26 9.89
C HIS A 54 -4.11 56.09 10.44
N GLN A 55 -4.54 55.84 11.68
CA GLN A 55 -5.55 56.65 12.37
C GLN A 55 -5.07 58.10 12.52
N PHE A 56 -3.80 58.34 12.82
CA PHE A 56 -3.26 59.70 12.88
C PHE A 56 -3.27 60.38 11.50
N ALA A 57 -2.92 59.65 10.43
CA ALA A 57 -2.91 60.15 9.05
C ALA A 57 -4.32 60.36 8.46
N THR A 58 -5.33 59.65 8.96
CA THR A 58 -6.73 59.73 8.50
C THR A 58 -7.63 60.53 9.44
N SER A 59 -7.22 60.78 10.68
CA SER A 59 -7.94 61.64 11.62
C SER A 59 -7.93 63.09 11.13
N LEU A 60 -9.11 63.69 11.05
CA LEU A 60 -9.28 65.10 10.71
C LEU A 60 -8.77 65.98 11.87
N PRO A 61 -8.05 67.07 11.54
CA PRO A 61 -8.63 68.36 11.87
C PRO A 61 -8.55 69.38 10.74
N THR A 62 -9.56 70.24 10.73
CA THR A 62 -9.99 71.33 9.85
C THR A 62 -8.92 72.35 9.39
N VAL A 63 -7.62 72.18 9.68
CA VAL A 63 -6.57 73.19 9.39
C VAL A 63 -5.20 72.62 8.95
N VAL A 64 -4.89 71.32 9.12
CA VAL A 64 -3.55 70.77 8.79
C VAL A 64 -3.68 69.53 7.90
N THR A 65 -3.14 69.60 6.68
CA THR A 65 -3.08 68.47 5.74
C THR A 65 -1.97 67.49 6.15
N HIS A 66 -2.31 66.21 6.27
CA HIS A 66 -1.40 65.11 6.62
C HIS A 66 -1.01 64.25 5.41
N ASP A 67 -0.88 64.87 4.24
CA ASP A 67 -0.75 64.15 2.96
C ASP A 67 0.61 63.44 2.77
N ASP A 68 1.61 63.82 3.57
CA ASP A 68 2.96 63.25 3.52
C ASP A 68 3.12 61.93 4.31
N LEU A 69 2.09 61.49 5.05
CA LEU A 69 2.13 60.26 5.85
C LEU A 69 1.66 59.07 5.00
N ASP A 70 2.38 57.95 5.09
CA ASP A 70 2.06 56.74 4.33
C ASP A 70 0.85 56.01 4.92
N LYS A 71 -0.27 56.06 4.18
CA LYS A 71 -1.53 55.42 4.57
C LYS A 71 -1.53 53.91 4.31
N THR A 72 -0.53 53.37 3.59
CA THR A 72 -0.44 51.96 3.18
C THR A 72 0.33 51.08 4.17
N LEU A 73 0.83 51.64 5.28
CA LEU A 73 1.55 50.90 6.32
C LEU A 73 0.78 49.67 6.85
N PRO A 74 -0.54 49.76 7.13
CA PRO A 74 -1.31 48.59 7.56
C PRO A 74 -1.36 47.51 6.46
N GLU A 75 -1.47 47.89 5.20
CA GLU A 75 -1.48 46.95 4.05
C GLU A 75 -0.13 46.24 3.90
N GLN A 76 0.98 46.96 4.13
CA GLN A 76 2.32 46.38 4.12
C GLN A 76 2.52 45.37 5.26
N VAL A 77 2.04 45.70 6.48
CA VAL A 77 2.03 44.77 7.61
C VAL A 77 1.19 43.53 7.29
N GLN A 78 0.00 43.72 6.72
CA GLN A 78 -0.89 42.62 6.34
C GLN A 78 -0.28 41.71 5.27
N LYS A 79 0.42 42.28 4.28
CA LYS A 79 1.15 41.52 3.27
C LYS A 79 2.25 40.67 3.89
N LEU A 80 3.05 41.25 4.80
CA LEU A 80 4.13 40.52 5.49
C LEU A 80 3.59 39.47 6.47
N GLN A 81 2.44 39.72 7.11
CA GLN A 81 1.75 38.71 7.92
C GLN A 81 1.34 37.51 7.06
N LYS A 82 0.75 37.76 5.89
CA LYS A 82 0.39 36.69 4.96
C LYS A 82 1.61 35.90 4.49
N GLU A 83 2.70 36.57 4.16
CA GLU A 83 3.96 35.93 3.76
C GLU A 83 4.59 35.12 4.90
N CYS A 84 4.46 35.59 6.14
CA CYS A 84 4.87 34.88 7.35
C CYS A 84 4.02 33.61 7.57
N ASP A 85 2.69 33.70 7.42
CA ASP A 85 1.77 32.57 7.51
C ASP A 85 2.04 31.53 6.42
N GLU A 86 2.31 31.98 5.19
CA GLU A 86 2.69 31.11 4.05
C GLU A 86 4.00 30.36 4.38
N LYS A 87 5.05 31.06 4.83
CA LYS A 87 6.32 30.41 5.23
C LYS A 87 6.16 29.47 6.42
N LYS A 88 5.30 29.80 7.38
CA LYS A 88 5.00 28.92 8.52
C LYS A 88 4.38 27.62 8.05
N LYS A 89 3.42 27.72 7.14
CA LYS A 89 2.81 26.55 6.50
C LYS A 89 3.85 25.73 5.73
N ASP A 90 4.73 26.36 4.96
CA ASP A 90 5.78 25.66 4.20
C ASP A 90 6.72 24.87 5.13
N ILE A 91 7.16 25.46 6.26
CA ILE A 91 8.01 24.76 7.23
C ILE A 91 7.27 23.58 7.89
N GLU A 92 5.98 23.75 8.22
CA GLU A 92 5.17 22.65 8.74
C GLU A 92 5.00 21.52 7.70
N GLN A 93 4.84 21.87 6.43
CA GLN A 93 4.75 20.88 5.35
C GLN A 93 6.08 20.14 5.15
N ILE A 94 7.22 20.83 5.18
CA ILE A 94 8.55 20.23 5.08
C ILE A 94 8.82 19.32 6.29
N ALA A 95 8.39 19.72 7.49
CA ALA A 95 8.49 18.90 8.69
C ALA A 95 7.74 17.58 8.55
N GLN A 96 6.48 17.62 8.11
CA GLN A 96 5.68 16.44 7.85
C GLN A 96 6.30 15.58 6.75
N LEU A 97 6.81 16.21 5.69
CA LEU A 97 7.47 15.50 4.60
C LEU A 97 8.71 14.73 5.07
N ASN A 98 9.57 15.36 5.87
CA ASN A 98 10.78 14.74 6.40
C ASN A 98 10.48 13.58 7.36
N GLU A 99 9.31 13.59 8.00
CA GLU A 99 8.85 12.50 8.86
C GLU A 99 8.39 11.28 8.05
N VAL A 100 7.62 11.52 6.97
CA VAL A 100 6.97 10.43 6.20
C VAL A 100 7.80 9.90 5.04
N ALA A 101 8.63 10.74 4.42
CA ALA A 101 9.40 10.39 3.23
C ALA A 101 10.37 9.21 3.45
N PRO A 102 11.14 9.13 4.56
CA PRO A 102 12.06 8.01 4.79
C PRO A 102 11.32 6.68 4.85
N GLU A 103 10.15 6.64 5.49
CA GLU A 103 9.37 5.42 5.62
C GLU A 103 8.74 4.98 4.29
N ILE A 104 8.23 5.93 3.51
CA ILE A 104 7.74 5.66 2.14
C ILE A 104 8.87 5.09 1.29
N LEU A 105 10.07 5.66 1.34
CA LEU A 105 11.23 5.16 0.59
C LEU A 105 11.60 3.72 0.99
N LEU A 106 11.55 3.39 2.29
CA LEU A 106 11.79 2.04 2.78
C LEU A 106 10.73 1.04 2.26
N ILE A 107 9.45 1.43 2.26
CA ILE A 107 8.37 0.62 1.69
C ILE A 107 8.62 0.41 0.19
N SER A 108 8.91 1.48 -0.56
CA SER A 108 9.22 1.38 -1.99
C SER A 108 10.40 0.44 -2.26
N GLU A 109 11.49 0.56 -1.49
CA GLU A 109 12.67 -0.30 -1.66
C GLU A 109 12.35 -1.76 -1.35
N SER A 110 11.58 -2.01 -0.28
CA SER A 110 11.09 -3.35 0.04
C SER A 110 10.23 -3.92 -1.10
N LEU A 111 9.36 -3.11 -1.70
CA LEU A 111 8.52 -3.52 -2.84
C LEU A 111 9.28 -3.75 -4.14
N GLN A 112 10.45 -3.13 -4.31
CA GLN A 112 11.35 -3.41 -5.42
C GLN A 112 12.08 -4.74 -5.23
N LYS A 113 12.40 -5.10 -3.98
CA LYS A 113 13.01 -6.39 -3.63
C LYS A 113 12.01 -7.54 -3.61
N GLN A 114 10.72 -7.24 -3.50
CA GLN A 114 9.66 -8.27 -3.53
C GLN A 114 9.68 -8.99 -4.89
N PRO A 115 9.78 -10.32 -4.93
CA PRO A 115 9.66 -11.07 -6.16
C PRO A 115 8.28 -10.83 -6.80
N GLU A 116 8.26 -10.73 -8.14
CA GLU A 116 7.01 -10.59 -8.90
C GLU A 116 6.30 -11.93 -9.08
N GLU A 117 6.99 -13.04 -8.86
CA GLU A 117 6.43 -14.38 -8.90
C GLU A 117 5.75 -14.70 -7.56
N ILE A 118 4.53 -15.25 -7.66
CA ILE A 118 3.78 -15.69 -6.49
C ILE A 118 4.38 -17.02 -6.02
N PRO A 119 4.67 -17.20 -4.72
CA PRO A 119 5.16 -18.46 -4.19
C PRO A 119 4.22 -19.62 -4.53
N GLN A 120 4.78 -20.80 -4.76
CA GLN A 120 4.01 -21.98 -5.13
C GLN A 120 3.46 -22.78 -3.94
N ASN A 121 3.79 -22.48 -2.69
CA ASN A 121 3.21 -23.18 -1.52
C ASN A 121 2.21 -22.28 -0.79
N LEU A 122 1.20 -22.86 -0.13
CA LEU A 122 0.22 -22.05 0.62
C LEU A 122 0.84 -21.33 1.83
N SER A 123 1.84 -21.94 2.48
CA SER A 123 2.52 -21.35 3.64
C SER A 123 3.24 -20.04 3.30
N ASP A 124 4.04 -20.00 2.24
CA ASP A 124 4.75 -18.76 1.86
C ASP A 124 3.79 -17.78 1.20
N GLN A 125 2.75 -18.26 0.49
CA GLN A 125 1.66 -17.39 0.02
C GLN A 125 0.97 -16.66 1.18
N GLN A 126 0.73 -17.34 2.31
CA GLN A 126 0.16 -16.72 3.51
C GLN A 126 1.10 -15.67 4.12
N SER A 127 2.40 -15.99 4.24
CA SER A 127 3.39 -15.03 4.74
C SER A 127 3.48 -13.79 3.85
N VAL A 128 3.48 -13.99 2.53
CA VAL A 128 3.53 -12.89 1.55
C VAL A 128 2.25 -12.06 1.61
N LEU A 129 1.08 -12.67 1.79
CA LEU A 129 -0.18 -11.96 1.96
C LEU A 129 -0.13 -10.99 3.15
N GLU A 130 0.26 -11.50 4.32
CA GLU A 130 0.32 -10.71 5.55
C GLU A 130 1.30 -9.53 5.43
N GLU A 131 2.47 -9.77 4.83
CA GLU A 131 3.45 -8.71 4.55
C GLU A 131 2.91 -7.65 3.59
N LEU A 132 2.30 -8.05 2.47
CA LEU A 132 1.78 -7.13 1.46
C LEU A 132 0.59 -6.32 2.01
N GLU A 133 -0.30 -6.93 2.78
CA GLU A 133 -1.41 -6.22 3.43
C GLU A 133 -0.92 -5.21 4.46
N THR A 134 0.07 -5.59 5.28
CA THR A 134 0.69 -4.70 6.26
C THR A 134 1.35 -3.51 5.57
N LYS A 135 2.15 -3.74 4.51
CA LYS A 135 2.78 -2.68 3.72
C LYS A 135 1.75 -1.77 3.07
N LYS A 136 0.67 -2.33 2.50
CA LYS A 136 -0.44 -1.57 1.92
C LYS A 136 -1.10 -0.65 2.95
N GLN A 137 -1.50 -1.19 4.09
CA GLN A 137 -2.15 -0.38 5.13
C GLN A 137 -1.22 0.71 5.65
N ARG A 138 0.06 0.39 5.83
CA ARG A 138 1.06 1.37 6.26
C ARG A 138 1.24 2.49 5.23
N LEU A 139 1.35 2.14 3.95
CA LEU A 139 1.48 3.11 2.87
C LEU A 139 0.23 3.99 2.73
N GLU A 140 -0.98 3.41 2.83
CA GLU A 140 -2.24 4.16 2.81
C GLU A 140 -2.30 5.16 3.96
N ASN A 141 -1.90 4.76 5.18
CA ASN A 141 -1.83 5.66 6.33
C ASN A 141 -0.84 6.80 6.12
N LEU A 142 0.37 6.50 5.62
CA LEU A 142 1.38 7.53 5.33
C LEU A 142 0.89 8.51 4.26
N MET A 143 0.21 8.02 3.22
CA MET A 143 -0.36 8.88 2.18
C MET A 143 -1.41 9.87 2.70
N GLN A 144 -2.18 9.52 3.73
CA GLN A 144 -3.13 10.45 4.38
C GLN A 144 -2.44 11.61 5.11
N THR A 145 -1.17 11.42 5.49
CA THR A 145 -0.40 12.41 6.24
C THR A 145 0.45 13.33 5.34
N ILE A 146 0.59 13.01 4.05
CA ILE A 146 1.36 13.85 3.13
C ILE A 146 0.58 15.14 2.84
N PRO A 147 1.15 16.33 3.15
CA PRO A 147 0.49 17.58 2.88
C PRO A 147 0.34 17.83 1.37
N ALA A 148 -0.68 18.59 0.98
CA ALA A 148 -0.87 18.97 -0.41
C ALA A 148 0.09 20.11 -0.82
N GLY A 149 0.89 19.86 -1.86
CA GLY A 149 1.79 20.84 -2.44
C GLY A 149 2.55 20.28 -3.64
N GLU A 150 3.18 21.15 -4.42
CA GLU A 150 4.02 20.76 -5.55
C GLU A 150 5.29 20.02 -5.08
N ALA A 151 5.87 20.45 -3.96
CA ALA A 151 7.05 19.82 -3.34
C ALA A 151 6.80 18.38 -2.84
N THR A 152 5.56 18.00 -2.56
CA THR A 152 5.18 16.66 -2.10
C THR A 152 4.56 15.80 -3.19
N GLU A 153 4.39 16.36 -4.39
CA GLU A 153 3.70 15.69 -5.50
C GLU A 153 4.45 14.45 -5.95
N GLU A 154 5.78 14.52 -6.07
CA GLU A 154 6.61 13.36 -6.45
C GLU A 154 6.45 12.20 -5.46
N LEU A 155 6.46 12.49 -4.16
CA LEU A 155 6.28 11.48 -3.11
C LEU A 155 4.87 10.86 -3.18
N ARG A 156 3.84 11.67 -3.46
CA ARG A 156 2.46 11.17 -3.63
C ARG A 156 2.32 10.30 -4.86
N GLN A 157 2.88 10.71 -6.00
CA GLN A 157 2.85 9.93 -7.24
C GLN A 157 3.58 8.60 -7.06
N ARG A 158 4.75 8.62 -6.42
CA ARG A 158 5.49 7.40 -6.09
C ARG A 158 4.69 6.48 -5.17
N SER A 159 4.13 7.01 -4.10
CA SER A 159 3.29 6.25 -3.16
C SER A 159 2.06 5.66 -3.85
N ALA A 160 1.43 6.41 -4.76
CA ALA A 160 0.30 5.92 -5.54
C ALA A 160 0.69 4.77 -6.49
N TRP A 161 1.87 4.87 -7.12
CA TRP A 161 2.41 3.81 -7.96
C TRP A 161 2.73 2.55 -7.14
N ASP A 162 3.41 2.70 -5.99
CA ASP A 162 3.72 1.60 -5.08
C ASP A 162 2.44 0.93 -4.56
N LEU A 163 1.40 1.72 -4.26
CA LEU A 163 0.09 1.22 -3.85
C LEU A 163 -0.61 0.44 -4.96
N SER A 164 -0.50 0.88 -6.22
CA SER A 164 -1.01 0.13 -7.36
C SER A 164 -0.30 -1.22 -7.48
N LYS A 165 1.05 -1.22 -7.42
CA LYS A 165 1.85 -2.44 -7.47
C LYS A 165 1.48 -3.42 -6.35
N LEU A 166 1.30 -2.91 -5.12
CA LEU A 166 0.83 -3.69 -3.98
C LEU A 166 -0.53 -4.35 -4.24
N LYS A 167 -1.49 -3.59 -4.78
CA LYS A 167 -2.82 -4.10 -5.12
C LYS A 167 -2.76 -5.17 -6.22
N ASP A 168 -1.92 -4.98 -7.21
CA ASP A 168 -1.74 -5.95 -8.29
C ASP A 168 -1.11 -7.25 -7.79
N LEU A 169 -0.10 -7.18 -6.90
CA LEU A 169 0.48 -8.36 -6.25
C LEU A 169 -0.53 -9.10 -5.38
N LEU A 170 -1.30 -8.38 -4.55
CA LEU A 170 -2.35 -8.96 -3.73
C LEU A 170 -3.43 -9.64 -4.57
N LYS A 171 -3.82 -9.03 -5.69
CA LYS A 171 -4.79 -9.63 -6.62
C LYS A 171 -4.25 -10.93 -7.22
N ARG A 172 -3.02 -10.91 -7.74
CA ARG A 172 -2.38 -12.11 -8.32
C ARG A 172 -2.23 -13.23 -7.29
N LEU A 173 -1.91 -12.88 -6.04
CA LEU A 173 -1.87 -13.83 -4.93
C LEU A 173 -3.25 -14.43 -4.65
N GLY A 174 -4.29 -13.59 -4.61
CA GLY A 174 -5.67 -14.03 -4.44
C GLY A 174 -6.16 -14.95 -5.56
N ASP A 175 -5.86 -14.60 -6.81
CA ASP A 175 -6.18 -15.42 -7.99
C ASP A 175 -5.48 -16.80 -7.89
N SER A 176 -4.17 -16.82 -7.59
CA SER A 176 -3.41 -18.06 -7.41
C SER A 176 -3.96 -18.93 -6.27
N VAL A 177 -4.23 -18.36 -5.09
CA VAL A 177 -4.83 -19.12 -3.98
C VAL A 177 -6.21 -19.67 -4.37
N GLY A 178 -7.00 -18.90 -5.13
CA GLY A 178 -8.28 -19.35 -5.65
C GLY A 178 -8.16 -20.56 -6.58
N ASP A 179 -7.24 -20.51 -7.54
CA ASP A 179 -6.96 -21.59 -8.49
C ASP A 179 -6.49 -22.87 -7.76
N LYS A 180 -5.59 -22.72 -6.79
CA LYS A 180 -5.16 -23.84 -5.95
C LYS A 180 -6.28 -24.47 -5.14
N LEU A 181 -7.14 -23.66 -4.52
CA LEU A 181 -8.29 -24.18 -3.77
C LEU A 181 -9.26 -24.95 -4.68
N ALA A 182 -9.45 -24.49 -5.92
CA ALA A 182 -10.23 -25.21 -6.92
C ALA A 182 -9.57 -26.54 -7.30
N ALA A 183 -8.25 -26.54 -7.57
CA ALA A 183 -7.49 -27.75 -7.88
C ALA A 183 -7.51 -28.76 -6.74
N LEU A 184 -7.29 -28.30 -5.50
CA LEU A 184 -7.34 -29.12 -4.28
C LEU A 184 -8.73 -29.72 -4.06
N THR A 185 -9.79 -28.96 -4.32
CA THR A 185 -11.17 -29.45 -4.20
C THR A 185 -11.45 -30.54 -5.24
N ALA A 186 -11.07 -30.31 -6.51
CA ALA A 186 -11.22 -31.28 -7.57
C ALA A 186 -10.42 -32.56 -7.28
N PHE A 187 -9.19 -32.42 -6.78
CA PHE A 187 -8.36 -33.53 -6.36
C PHE A 187 -8.98 -34.31 -5.20
N ASN A 188 -9.47 -33.64 -4.15
CA ASN A 188 -10.09 -34.31 -3.01
C ASN A 188 -11.35 -35.10 -3.38
N VAL A 189 -12.17 -34.58 -4.29
CA VAL A 189 -13.35 -35.30 -4.81
C VAL A 189 -12.91 -36.54 -5.58
N ALA A 190 -11.99 -36.38 -6.54
CA ALA A 190 -11.51 -37.51 -7.34
C ALA A 190 -10.76 -38.56 -6.48
N ARG A 191 -10.01 -38.11 -5.48
CA ARG A 191 -9.33 -38.97 -4.50
C ARG A 191 -10.33 -39.80 -3.73
N LYS A 192 -11.38 -39.17 -3.20
CA LYS A 192 -12.43 -39.88 -2.47
C LYS A 192 -13.11 -40.94 -3.34
N ASP A 193 -13.52 -40.58 -4.55
CA ASP A 193 -14.17 -41.51 -5.47
C ASP A 193 -13.25 -42.70 -5.81
N ALA A 194 -11.95 -42.44 -6.01
CA ALA A 194 -10.96 -43.48 -6.23
C ALA A 194 -10.70 -44.35 -5.01
N GLU A 195 -10.64 -43.77 -3.81
CA GLU A 195 -10.46 -44.53 -2.56
C GLU A 195 -11.67 -45.41 -2.26
N ASP A 196 -12.89 -44.91 -2.45
CA ASP A 196 -14.12 -45.67 -2.29
C ASP A 196 -14.17 -46.85 -3.29
N GLN A 197 -13.80 -46.62 -4.56
CA GLN A 197 -13.74 -47.67 -5.58
C GLN A 197 -12.63 -48.69 -5.29
N LEU A 198 -11.45 -48.25 -4.86
CA LEU A 198 -10.34 -49.13 -4.48
C LEU A 198 -10.71 -49.99 -3.26
N LEU A 199 -11.40 -49.42 -2.27
CA LEU A 199 -11.87 -50.15 -1.10
C LEU A 199 -12.89 -51.23 -1.49
N LEU A 200 -13.85 -50.89 -2.37
CA LEU A 200 -14.82 -51.86 -2.89
C LEU A 200 -14.12 -53.03 -3.59
N ILE A 201 -13.07 -52.74 -4.37
CA ILE A 201 -12.31 -53.74 -5.14
C ILE A 201 -11.43 -54.63 -4.25
N THR A 202 -10.81 -54.06 -3.23
CA THR A 202 -9.80 -54.75 -2.41
C THR A 202 -10.37 -55.37 -1.13
N SER A 203 -11.68 -55.25 -0.90
CA SER A 203 -12.34 -55.83 0.27
C SER A 203 -12.34 -57.36 0.22
N PRO A 204 -11.97 -58.06 1.30
CA PRO A 204 -11.80 -59.53 1.31
C PRO A 204 -13.10 -60.34 1.19
N GLU A 205 -14.28 -59.70 1.17
CA GLU A 205 -15.58 -60.39 0.97
C GLU A 205 -15.90 -60.67 -0.51
N THR A 206 -14.97 -60.42 -1.43
CA THR A 206 -15.19 -60.49 -2.87
C THR A 206 -14.75 -61.81 -3.53
N GLU A 207 -14.91 -62.94 -2.83
CA GLU A 207 -14.48 -64.26 -3.35
C GLU A 207 -15.33 -64.79 -4.53
N ASP A 208 -16.51 -64.21 -4.79
CA ASP A 208 -17.41 -64.56 -5.91
C ASP A 208 -17.58 -63.40 -6.93
N ARG A 209 -16.48 -62.85 -7.45
CA ARG A 209 -16.57 -61.81 -8.51
C ARG A 209 -16.71 -62.43 -9.88
N THR A 210 -17.79 -62.10 -10.58
CA THR A 210 -17.97 -62.54 -11.96
C THR A 210 -17.03 -61.77 -12.91
N PRO A 211 -16.74 -62.30 -14.11
CA PRO A 211 -16.00 -61.56 -15.14
C PRO A 211 -16.65 -60.23 -15.52
N GLU A 212 -17.97 -60.11 -15.40
CA GLU A 212 -18.71 -58.87 -15.64
C GLU A 212 -18.46 -57.83 -14.54
N ASP A 213 -18.38 -58.26 -13.27
CA ASP A 213 -18.03 -57.39 -12.14
C ASP A 213 -16.59 -56.86 -12.26
N LEU A 214 -15.64 -57.74 -12.60
CA LEU A 214 -14.24 -57.36 -12.84
C LEU A 214 -14.10 -56.35 -13.97
N LYS A 215 -14.86 -56.52 -15.05
CA LYS A 215 -14.87 -55.58 -16.18
C LYS A 215 -15.46 -54.22 -15.79
N LYS A 216 -16.54 -54.21 -15.01
CA LYS A 216 -17.15 -52.98 -14.51
C LYS A 216 -16.20 -52.21 -13.59
N ASP A 217 -15.45 -52.92 -12.76
CA ASP A 217 -14.44 -52.33 -11.88
C ASP A 217 -13.24 -51.80 -12.66
N GLU A 218 -12.79 -52.51 -13.70
CA GLU A 218 -11.77 -52.04 -14.63
C GLU A 218 -12.20 -50.74 -15.32
N ASP A 219 -13.40 -50.70 -15.91
CA ASP A 219 -13.93 -49.52 -16.59
C ASP A 219 -14.04 -48.31 -15.63
N SER A 220 -14.46 -48.56 -14.38
CA SER A 220 -14.61 -47.52 -13.36
C SER A 220 -13.25 -46.95 -12.93
N LEU A 221 -12.27 -47.82 -12.69
CA LEU A 221 -10.90 -47.40 -12.36
C LEU A 221 -10.20 -46.70 -13.52
N GLN A 222 -10.39 -47.14 -14.77
CA GLN A 222 -9.83 -46.45 -15.94
C GLN A 222 -10.38 -45.03 -16.10
N ARG A 223 -11.69 -44.83 -15.86
CA ARG A 223 -12.31 -43.49 -15.87
C ARG A 223 -11.73 -42.60 -14.77
N LEU A 224 -11.60 -43.13 -13.56
CA LEU A 224 -11.02 -42.40 -12.43
C LEU A 224 -9.55 -42.07 -12.65
N GLN A 225 -8.77 -43.02 -13.17
CA GLN A 225 -7.38 -42.80 -13.57
C GLN A 225 -7.28 -41.65 -14.57
N GLN A 226 -8.11 -41.67 -15.62
CA GLN A 226 -8.11 -40.62 -16.64
C GLN A 226 -8.49 -39.27 -16.03
N SER A 227 -9.54 -39.23 -15.20
CA SER A 227 -10.00 -38.01 -14.54
C SER A 227 -8.91 -37.42 -13.63
N ILE A 228 -8.25 -38.24 -12.80
CA ILE A 228 -7.20 -37.81 -11.88
C ILE A 228 -5.95 -37.36 -12.64
N SER A 229 -5.59 -38.08 -13.71
CA SER A 229 -4.42 -37.74 -14.55
C SER A 229 -4.58 -36.43 -15.31
N GLN A 230 -5.81 -35.97 -15.52
CA GLN A 230 -6.14 -34.70 -16.19
C GLN A 230 -6.25 -33.51 -15.22
N LEU A 231 -6.24 -33.76 -13.91
CA LEU A 231 -6.23 -32.68 -12.93
C LEU A 231 -4.92 -31.91 -13.01
N ASP A 232 -5.01 -30.58 -12.87
CA ASP A 232 -3.84 -29.72 -12.88
C ASP A 232 -3.07 -29.88 -11.56
N SER A 233 -2.13 -30.81 -11.55
CA SER A 233 -1.28 -31.06 -10.39
C SER A 233 -0.26 -29.97 -10.16
N ASN A 234 -0.04 -29.03 -11.10
CA ASN A 234 0.95 -27.97 -10.91
C ASN A 234 0.47 -26.89 -9.93
N GLU A 235 -0.85 -26.78 -9.74
CA GLU A 235 -1.49 -25.91 -8.75
C GLU A 235 -1.59 -26.56 -7.36
N LEU A 236 -1.08 -27.79 -7.19
CA LEU A 236 -0.99 -28.46 -5.91
C LEU A 236 0.38 -28.23 -5.27
N ASP A 237 0.44 -28.09 -3.94
CA ASP A 237 1.73 -28.02 -3.25
C ASP A 237 2.41 -29.41 -3.28
N ASP A 238 3.71 -29.46 -2.95
CA ASP A 238 4.56 -30.64 -3.06
C ASP A 238 3.94 -31.90 -2.41
N GLU A 239 3.36 -31.73 -1.22
CA GLU A 239 2.73 -32.82 -0.47
C GLU A 239 1.52 -33.40 -1.23
N GLN A 240 0.63 -32.56 -1.77
CA GLN A 240 -0.53 -33.07 -2.49
C GLN A 240 -0.17 -33.61 -3.88
N ARG A 241 0.92 -33.11 -4.49
CA ARG A 241 1.48 -33.72 -5.71
C ARG A 241 2.01 -35.13 -5.45
N ASP A 242 2.66 -35.34 -4.31
CA ASP A 242 3.10 -36.67 -3.90
C ASP A 242 1.90 -37.60 -3.64
N GLU A 243 0.85 -37.11 -2.97
CA GLU A 243 -0.39 -37.87 -2.79
C GLU A 243 -1.07 -38.22 -4.12
N HIS A 244 -1.11 -37.27 -5.05
CA HIS A 244 -1.66 -37.47 -6.40
C HIS A 244 -0.92 -38.59 -7.15
N ALA A 245 0.42 -38.56 -7.12
CA ALA A 245 1.25 -39.59 -7.73
C ALA A 245 1.04 -40.96 -7.08
N GLN A 246 0.96 -41.02 -5.74
CA GLN A 246 0.70 -42.26 -5.00
C GLN A 246 -0.68 -42.84 -5.31
N LEU A 247 -1.71 -42.00 -5.43
CA LEU A 247 -3.05 -42.44 -5.79
C LEU A 247 -3.08 -43.07 -7.19
N LEU A 248 -2.45 -42.42 -8.18
CA LEU A 248 -2.34 -42.96 -9.54
C LEU A 248 -1.60 -44.30 -9.58
N ASP A 249 -0.51 -44.44 -8.83
CA ASP A 249 0.21 -45.71 -8.71
C ASP A 249 -0.67 -46.82 -8.10
N ARG A 250 -1.44 -46.52 -7.05
CA ARG A 250 -2.40 -47.46 -6.46
C ARG A 250 -3.47 -47.90 -7.45
N ILE A 251 -4.06 -46.97 -8.21
CA ILE A 251 -5.04 -47.28 -9.25
C ILE A 251 -4.43 -48.19 -10.32
N ASN A 252 -3.22 -47.87 -10.80
CA ASN A 252 -2.50 -48.67 -11.80
C ASN A 252 -2.21 -50.09 -11.32
N LYS A 253 -1.76 -50.25 -10.08
CA LYS A 253 -1.51 -51.56 -9.47
C LYS A 253 -2.79 -52.40 -9.41
N THR A 254 -3.91 -51.81 -8.98
CA THR A 254 -5.20 -52.52 -8.93
C THR A 254 -5.70 -52.90 -10.32
N LEU A 255 -5.59 -52.00 -11.31
CA LEU A 255 -5.92 -52.31 -12.70
C LEU A 255 -5.10 -53.48 -13.25
N ALA A 256 -3.80 -53.55 -12.91
CA ALA A 256 -2.96 -54.67 -13.31
C ALA A 256 -3.41 -56.00 -12.68
N ILE A 257 -3.82 -55.98 -11.40
CA ILE A 257 -4.34 -57.16 -10.70
C ILE A 257 -5.63 -57.67 -11.36
N ILE A 258 -6.59 -56.77 -11.64
CA ILE A 258 -7.86 -57.12 -12.29
C ILE A 258 -7.61 -57.79 -13.66
N LYS A 259 -6.71 -57.22 -14.47
CA LYS A 259 -6.35 -57.78 -15.78
C LYS A 259 -5.76 -59.19 -15.68
N VAL A 260 -4.91 -59.44 -14.69
CA VAL A 260 -4.33 -60.78 -14.48
C VAL A 260 -5.41 -61.79 -14.09
N HIS A 261 -6.35 -61.44 -13.20
CA HIS A 261 -7.47 -62.31 -12.85
C HIS A 261 -8.36 -62.63 -14.07
N TYR A 262 -8.65 -61.63 -14.89
CA TYR A 262 -9.43 -61.81 -16.12
C TYR A 262 -8.78 -62.76 -17.15
N MET A 263 -7.44 -62.82 -17.20
CA MET A 263 -6.69 -63.73 -18.10
C MET A 263 -6.66 -65.17 -17.58
N VAL A 264 -6.70 -65.38 -16.25
CA VAL A 264 -6.72 -66.71 -15.64
C VAL A 264 -8.08 -67.38 -15.83
N ASP A 265 -9.18 -66.63 -15.68
CA ASP A 265 -10.54 -67.18 -15.81
C ASP A 265 -11.00 -67.46 -17.25
N ASN A 266 -10.38 -66.83 -18.27
CA ASN A 266 -10.67 -67.11 -19.69
C ASN A 266 -9.79 -68.19 -20.32
N SER A 267 -8.87 -68.78 -19.55
CA SER A 267 -7.92 -69.80 -20.02
C SER A 267 -8.20 -71.22 -19.51
N GLY A 268 -9.26 -71.40 -18.71
CA GLY A 268 -9.76 -72.70 -18.20
C GLY A 268 -11.07 -73.10 -18.86
#